data_AF-A0A6I1QS15-F1
#
_entry.id   AF-A0A6I1QS15-F1
#
_cell.length_a   1.000
_cell.length_b   1.000
_cell.length_c   1.000
_cell.angle_alpha   90.00
_cell.angle_beta   90.00
_cell.angle_gamma   90.00
#
_symmetry.space_group_name_H-M   'P 1'
#
loop_
_entity.id
_entity.type
_entity.pdbx_description
1 polymer ?
#
loop_
_entity_poly.entity_id
_entity_poly.type
_entity_poly.pdbx_seq_one_letter_code
_entity_poly.pdbx_strand_id
1 'polypeptide(L)' 'MPARRKYPNELRERAMRLVQEAREQDPELSLNAAVVRIGQRTGVNADTLRGWCKQADIDAGRRPGTTTSDAA' A
#
# COMPACT_ATOMS: atom_id res chain seq x y z
N MET A 1 3.76 -7.19 -24.82
CA MET A 1 2.83 -6.21 -24.24
C MET A 1 2.63 -6.58 -22.77
N PRO A 2 2.91 -5.69 -21.79
CA PRO A 2 2.67 -6.02 -20.39
C PRO A 2 1.18 -6.31 -20.18
N ALA A 3 0.87 -7.39 -19.45
CA ALA A 3 -0.51 -7.78 -19.18
C ALA A 3 -1.27 -6.64 -18.46
N ARG A 4 -2.54 -6.44 -18.81
CA ARG A 4 -3.42 -5.49 -18.09
C ARG A 4 -3.54 -5.94 -16.64
N ARG A 5 -2.87 -5.22 -15.73
CA ARG A 5 -3.01 -5.42 -14.29
C ARG A 5 -4.38 -4.92 -13.83
N LYS A 6 -5.02 -5.65 -12.91
CA LYS A 6 -6.28 -5.24 -12.26
C LYS A 6 -6.19 -3.84 -11.64
N TYR A 7 -5.02 -3.50 -11.11
CA TYR A 7 -4.71 -2.16 -10.61
C TYR A 7 -3.47 -1.62 -11.35
N PRO A 8 -3.58 -0.48 -12.04
CA PRO A 8 -2.42 0.21 -12.62
C PRO A 8 -1.39 0.59 -11.54
N ASN A 9 -0.12 0.68 -11.91
CA ASN A 9 0.96 1.06 -10.98
C ASN A 9 0.71 2.44 -10.36
N GLU A 10 0.29 3.42 -11.17
CA GLU A 10 -0.04 4.77 -10.71
C GLU A 10 -1.14 4.76 -9.64
N LEU A 11 -2.16 3.90 -9.80
CA LEU A 11 -3.22 3.75 -8.80
C LEU A 11 -2.67 3.16 -7.49
N ARG A 12 -1.80 2.14 -7.59
CA ARG A 12 -1.12 1.54 -6.43
C ARG A 12 -0.30 2.58 -5.68
N GLU A 13 0.55 3.32 -6.37
CA GLU A 13 1.43 4.34 -5.78
C GLU A 13 0.62 5.46 -5.12
N ARG A 14 -0.40 5.97 -5.81
CA ARG A 14 -1.31 7.00 -5.26
C ARG A 14 -2.04 6.50 -4.01
N ALA A 15 -2.58 5.29 -4.04
CA ALA A 15 -3.31 4.74 -2.90
C ALA A 15 -2.38 4.53 -1.68
N MET A 16 -1.16 4.03 -1.89
CA MET A 16 -0.19 3.88 -0.80
C MET A 16 0.26 5.23 -0.22
N ARG A 17 0.41 6.26 -1.06
CA ARG A 17 0.75 7.62 -0.60
C ARG A 17 -0.36 8.20 0.28
N LEU A 18 -1.62 8.09 -0.16
CA LEU A 18 -2.76 8.55 0.63
C LEU A 18 -2.90 7.83 1.98
N VAL A 19 -2.51 6.55 2.07
CA VAL A 19 -2.47 5.82 3.34
C VAL A 19 -1.39 6.37 4.26
N GLN A 20 -0.20 6.67 3.74
CA GLN A 20 0.89 7.28 4.53
C GLN A 20 0.51 8.66 5.02
N GLU A 21 0.03 9.54 4.13
CA GLU A 21 -0.45 10.89 4.47
C GLU A 21 -1.54 10.86 5.55
N ALA A 22 -2.49 9.92 5.45
CA ALA A 22 -3.55 9.78 6.45
C ALA A 22 -3.00 9.40 7.85
N ARG A 23 -1.94 8.58 7.90
CA ARG A 23 -1.30 8.15 9.16
C ARG A 23 -0.32 9.18 9.71
N GLU A 24 0.23 10.04 8.86
CA GLU A 24 1.04 11.18 9.28
C GLU A 24 0.16 12.29 9.89
N GLN A 25 -1.03 12.51 9.33
CA GLN A 25 -2.01 13.48 9.83
C GLN A 25 -2.68 13.03 11.14
N ASP A 26 -2.87 11.72 11.31
CA ASP A 26 -3.47 11.12 12.49
C ASP A 26 -2.59 9.96 12.99
N PRO A 27 -1.67 10.23 13.94
CA PRO A 27 -0.76 9.21 14.47
C PRO A 27 -1.47 8.05 15.19
N GLU A 28 -2.69 8.24 15.67
CA GLU A 28 -3.50 7.19 16.29
C GLU A 28 -4.19 6.30 15.25
N LEU A 29 -4.21 6.72 13.97
CA LEU A 29 -4.79 5.96 12.88
C LEU A 29 -3.97 4.70 12.58
N SER A 30 -4.52 3.56 13.00
CA SER A 30 -3.97 2.26 12.65
C SER A 30 -3.90 2.07 11.13
N LEU A 31 -2.92 1.27 10.66
CA LEU A 31 -2.83 0.87 9.26
C LEU A 31 -4.15 0.24 8.77
N ASN A 32 -4.82 -0.57 9.62
CA ASN A 32 -6.09 -1.21 9.29
C ASN A 32 -7.18 -0.19 8.96
N ALA A 33 -7.32 0.84 9.79
CA ALA A 33 -8.32 1.88 9.57
C ALA A 33 -7.97 2.73 8.34
N ALA A 34 -6.69 3.07 8.15
CA ALA A 34 -6.23 3.86 7.01
C ALA A 34 -6.50 3.15 5.67
N VAL A 35 -6.17 1.86 5.54
CA VAL A 35 -6.37 1.12 4.29
C VAL A 35 -7.85 0.89 3.96
N VAL A 36 -8.72 0.75 4.97
CA VAL A 36 -10.18 0.67 4.75
C VAL A 36 -10.69 2.00 4.21
N ARG A 37 -10.35 3.11 4.87
CA ARG A 37 -10.76 4.46 4.47
C ARG A 37 -10.28 4.81 3.06
N ILE A 38 -9.01 4.56 2.74
CA ILE A 38 -8.44 4.89 1.42
C ILE A 38 -8.86 3.90 0.34
N GLY A 39 -9.01 2.61 0.68
CA GLY A 39 -9.50 1.59 -0.25
C GLY A 39 -10.89 1.93 -0.79
N GLN A 40 -11.81 2.35 0.07
CA GLN A 40 -13.14 2.82 -0.32
C GLN A 40 -13.10 4.03 -1.27
N ARG A 41 -12.17 4.98 -1.05
CA ARG A 41 -12.03 6.19 -1.89
C ARG A 41 -11.39 5.93 -3.24
N THR A 42 -10.52 4.92 -3.35
CA THR A 42 -9.72 4.64 -4.54
C THR A 42 -10.24 3.45 -5.36
N GLY A 43 -11.21 2.70 -4.82
CA GLY A 43 -11.72 1.46 -5.42
C GLY A 43 -10.76 0.27 -5.26
N VAL A 44 -9.70 0.41 -4.45
CA VAL A 44 -8.75 -0.67 -4.16
C VAL A 44 -9.24 -1.46 -2.96
N ASN A 45 -9.24 -2.79 -3.07
CA ASN A 45 -9.54 -3.66 -1.94
C ASN A 45 -8.57 -3.40 -0.76
N ALA A 46 -9.10 -3.25 0.45
CA ALA A 46 -8.33 -2.87 1.63
C ALA A 46 -7.20 -3.86 1.97
N ASP A 47 -7.40 -5.17 1.78
CA ASP A 47 -6.37 -6.17 2.03
C ASP A 47 -5.28 -6.16 0.97
N THR A 48 -5.64 -5.84 -0.27
CA THR A 48 -4.64 -5.59 -1.33
C THR A 48 -3.77 -4.39 -0.98
N LEU A 49 -4.39 -3.27 -0.59
CA LEU A 49 -3.69 -2.05 -0.23
C LEU A 49 -2.80 -2.23 1.01
N ARG A 50 -3.30 -2.98 2.01
CA ARG A 50 -2.53 -3.42 3.18
C ARG A 50 -1.29 -4.21 2.79
N GLY A 51 -1.42 -5.17 1.86
CA GLY A 51 -0.30 -5.96 1.36
C GLY A 51 0.76 -5.08 0.73
N TRP A 52 0.37 -4.11 -0.10
CA TRP A 52 1.31 -3.18 -0.71
C TRP A 52 2.03 -2.29 0.31
N CYS A 53 1.32 -1.78 1.33
CA CYS A 53 1.94 -0.98 2.38
C CYS A 53 2.96 -1.80 3.19
N LYS A 54 2.62 -3.06 3.52
CA LYS A 54 3.56 -3.97 4.20
C LYS A 54 4.80 -4.26 3.35
N GLN A 55 4.61 -4.51 2.05
CA GLN A 55 5.74 -4.74 1.14
C GLN A 55 6.63 -3.50 1.06
N ALA A 56 6.04 -2.30 0.99
CA ALA A 56 6.80 -1.05 1.00
C ALA A 56 7.62 -0.86 2.29
N ASP A 57 7.11 -1.29 3.44
CA ASP A 57 7.87 -1.29 4.70
C ASP A 57 9.04 -2.28 4.68
N ILE A 58 8.85 -3.46 4.06
CA ILE A 58 9.92 -4.45 3.87
C ILE A 58 10.99 -3.90 2.93
N ASP A 59 10.57 -3.37 1.77
CA ASP A 59 11.47 -2.81 0.76
C ASP A 59 12.25 -1.60 1.32
N ALA A 60 11.68 -0.86 2.26
CA ALA A 60 12.33 0.24 2.97
C ALA A 60 13.17 -0.20 4.19
N GLY A 61 13.26 -1.50 4.48
CA GLY A 61 14.00 -2.04 5.63
C GLY A 61 13.37 -1.76 6.99
N ARG A 62 12.14 -1.25 7.05
CA ARG A 62 11.40 -0.98 8.31
C ARG A 62 10.82 -2.25 8.93
N ARG A 63 10.69 -3.32 8.15
CA ARG A 63 10.16 -4.61 8.59
C ARG A 63 10.97 -5.75 7.98
N PRO A 64 11.25 -6.85 8.72
CA PRO A 64 11.86 -8.03 8.14
C PRO A 64 10.92 -8.70 7.12
N GLY A 65 11.48 -9.19 6.02
CA GLY A 65 10.77 -9.91 4.96
C GLY A 65 11.59 -9.98 3.68
N THR A 66 11.09 -10.70 2.68
CA THR A 66 11.68 -10.73 1.33
C THR A 66 11.34 -9.44 0.59
N THR A 67 12.37 -8.70 0.16
CA THR A 67 12.17 -7.48 -0.64
C THR A 67 11.62 -7.84 -2.01
N THR A 68 10.95 -6.89 -2.66
CA THR A 68 10.49 -7.07 -4.04
C THR A 68 11.66 -7.37 -4.98
N SER A 69 12.86 -6.83 -4.69
CA SER A 69 14.08 -7.08 -5.46
C SER A 69 14.65 -8.49 -5.26
N ASP A 70 14.55 -9.06 -4.05
CA ASP A 70 15.00 -10.44 -3.75
C ASP A 70 14.09 -11.52 -4.32
N ALA A 71 12.85 -11.17 -4.68
CA ALA A 71 11.87 -12.11 -5.22
C ALA A 71 11.95 -12.30 -6.76
N ALA A 72 12.84 -11.57 -7.43
CA ALA A 72 13.04 -11.58 -8.88
C ALA A 72 14.19 -12.51 -9.28
#